data_AF-A0A193CA12-F1
#
_entry.id   AF-A0A193CA12-F1
#
_cell.length_a   1.000
_cell.length_b   1.000
_cell.length_c   1.000
_cell.angle_alpha   90.00
_cell.angle_beta   90.00
_cell.angle_gamma   90.00
#
_symmetry.space_group_name_H-M   'P 1'
#
loop_
_entity.id
_entity.type
_entity.pdbx_description
1 polymer ?
#
loop_
_entity_poly.entity_id
_entity_poly.type
_entity_poly.pdbx_seq_one_letter_code
_entity_poly.pdbx_strand_id
1 'polypeptide(L)'
;MLSIAFVPSAALVLVALFIGGFLVHQAIQARDDAEAGAVTLAKASRDIAALQRDRAVALKAPGSRSATYTAYADRIDTSLSSLRGLARTAPDAEVGYQQALAVELLTVVEGMDRSDSLAVAGIDDQGRREYAAAVGAYRSRLAAVAGMLTESSRRVYRDLVGSEDWSRFGAVETALSAATPPPVGQDAWRAAAGVVGRSLGDLATRQIEYSAQLAIDGGRRVLSGALAATAAISLLAGVVMAVVMLLARRLPIPIIRCPARLEGVSPAPSSWSHRVHDYAEKSTLLAHTRRRTGRADLSG
;
A
#
# COMPACT_ATOMS: atom_id res chain seq x y z
N MET A 1 -42.48 -27.66 12.89
CA MET A 1 -41.06 -28.00 13.07
C MET A 1 -40.12 -27.46 11.98
N LEU A 2 -40.56 -26.56 11.07
CA LEU A 2 -39.68 -25.94 10.06
C LEU A 2 -38.68 -24.91 10.64
N SER A 3 -38.90 -24.35 11.84
CA SER A 3 -38.05 -23.29 12.40
C SER A 3 -36.63 -23.72 12.78
N ILE A 4 -36.37 -25.00 13.10
CA ILE A 4 -35.04 -25.43 13.57
C ILE A 4 -34.03 -25.56 12.42
N ALA A 5 -34.49 -25.86 11.19
CA ALA A 5 -33.62 -25.94 10.00
C ALA A 5 -33.34 -24.57 9.35
N PHE A 6 -34.19 -23.57 9.60
CA PHE A 6 -34.07 -22.23 9.00
C PHE A 6 -32.97 -21.38 9.64
N VAL A 7 -32.78 -21.53 10.95
CA VAL A 7 -31.78 -20.77 11.72
C VAL A 7 -30.35 -20.96 11.19
N PRO A 8 -29.84 -22.19 10.97
CA PRO A 8 -28.47 -22.37 10.48
C PRO A 8 -28.27 -21.88 9.03
N SER A 9 -29.27 -22.01 8.14
CA SER A 9 -29.16 -21.49 6.77
C SER A 9 -29.20 -19.96 6.71
N ALA A 10 -30.05 -19.33 7.53
CA ALA A 10 -30.07 -17.88 7.67
C ALA A 10 -28.74 -17.34 8.23
N ALA A 11 -28.14 -18.06 9.19
CA ALA A 11 -26.82 -17.72 9.74
C ALA A 11 -25.72 -17.78 8.67
N LEU A 12 -25.72 -18.81 7.81
CA LEU A 12 -24.74 -18.92 6.71
C LEU A 12 -24.86 -17.78 5.69
N VAL A 13 -26.09 -17.37 5.33
CA VAL A 13 -26.31 -16.22 4.44
C VAL A 13 -25.81 -14.93 5.07
N LEU A 14 -26.06 -14.72 6.37
CA LEU A 14 -25.57 -13.54 7.08
C LEU A 14 -24.03 -13.49 7.13
N VAL A 15 -23.37 -14.63 7.39
CA VAL A 15 -21.92 -14.74 7.36
C VAL A 15 -21.38 -14.46 5.96
N ALA A 16 -22.02 -15.01 4.91
CA ALA A 16 -21.66 -14.73 3.52
C ALA A 16 -21.76 -13.24 3.16
N LEU A 17 -22.86 -12.58 3.56
CA LEU A 17 -23.04 -11.14 3.35
C LEU A 17 -22.01 -10.32 4.10
N PHE A 18 -21.66 -10.73 5.33
CA PHE A 18 -20.64 -10.05 6.13
C PHE A 18 -19.25 -10.18 5.50
N ILE A 19 -18.86 -11.38 5.06
CA ILE A 19 -17.60 -11.62 4.36
C ILE A 19 -17.56 -10.85 3.04
N GLY A 20 -18.63 -10.88 2.24
CA GLY A 20 -18.73 -10.14 0.98
C GLY A 20 -18.60 -8.63 1.17
N GLY A 21 -19.32 -8.08 2.16
CA GLY A 21 -19.20 -6.67 2.52
C GLY A 21 -17.80 -6.29 2.96
N PHE A 22 -17.14 -7.13 3.75
CA PHE A 22 -15.76 -6.93 4.19
C PHE A 22 -14.76 -6.92 3.01
N LEU A 23 -14.88 -7.87 2.07
CA LEU A 23 -14.02 -7.95 0.89
C LEU A 23 -14.19 -6.73 -0.03
N VAL A 24 -15.44 -6.29 -0.24
CA VAL A 24 -15.72 -5.07 -1.03
C VAL A 24 -15.14 -3.83 -0.34
N HIS A 25 -15.25 -3.73 0.99
CA HIS A 25 -14.69 -2.62 1.74
C HIS A 25 -13.16 -2.57 1.64
N GLN A 26 -12.47 -3.71 1.81
CA GLN A 26 -11.02 -3.79 1.62
C GLN A 26 -10.59 -3.41 0.21
N ALA A 27 -11.36 -3.82 -0.81
CA ALA A 27 -11.07 -3.48 -2.20
C ALA A 27 -11.18 -1.96 -2.48
N ILE A 28 -12.17 -1.29 -1.87
CA ILE A 28 -12.34 0.17 -2.00
C ILE A 28 -11.18 0.90 -1.31
N GLN A 29 -10.85 0.54 -0.07
CA GLN A 29 -9.73 1.14 0.65
C GLN A 29 -8.41 0.99 -0.12
N ALA A 30 -8.10 -0.20 -0.61
CA ALA A 30 -6.89 -0.45 -1.37
C ALA A 30 -6.81 0.39 -2.66
N ARG A 31 -7.95 0.60 -3.33
CA ARG A 31 -8.03 1.47 -4.52
C ARG A 31 -7.81 2.94 -4.15
N ASP A 32 -8.45 3.43 -3.10
CA ASP A 32 -8.36 4.82 -2.68
C ASP A 32 -6.93 5.15 -2.20
N ASP A 33 -6.29 4.25 -1.47
CA ASP A 33 -4.89 4.37 -1.04
C ASP A 33 -3.92 4.38 -2.23
N ALA A 34 -4.18 3.53 -3.23
CA ALA A 34 -3.43 3.48 -4.49
C ALA A 34 -3.53 4.80 -5.27
N GLU A 35 -4.74 5.34 -5.44
CA GLU A 35 -4.99 6.61 -6.12
C GLU A 35 -4.35 7.79 -5.35
N ALA A 36 -4.51 7.82 -4.03
CA ALA A 36 -3.92 8.85 -3.17
C ALA A 36 -2.39 8.83 -3.21
N GLY A 37 -1.77 7.64 -3.20
CA GLY A 37 -0.33 7.47 -3.32
C GLY A 37 0.23 8.01 -4.64
N ALA A 38 -0.43 7.70 -5.76
CA ALA A 38 -0.07 8.19 -7.09
C ALA A 38 -0.14 9.72 -7.19
N VAL A 39 -1.24 10.32 -6.70
CA VAL A 39 -1.42 11.78 -6.68
C VAL A 39 -0.35 12.45 -5.81
N THR A 40 -0.04 11.86 -4.65
CA THR A 40 0.98 12.38 -3.73
C THR A 40 2.36 12.36 -4.36
N LEU A 41 2.73 11.26 -5.03
CA LEU A 41 4.00 11.12 -5.72
C LEU A 41 4.16 12.14 -6.87
N ALA A 42 3.12 12.32 -7.69
CA ALA A 42 3.12 13.30 -8.77
C ALA A 42 3.11 14.76 -8.29
N LYS A 43 2.50 15.03 -7.14
CA LYS A 43 2.59 16.35 -6.49
C LYS A 43 4.02 16.59 -5.97
N ALA A 44 4.57 15.64 -5.23
CA ALA A 44 5.89 15.76 -4.64
C ALA A 44 7.00 15.91 -5.68
N SER A 45 6.92 15.23 -6.84
CA SER A 45 7.88 15.42 -7.92
C SER A 45 7.88 16.85 -8.46
N ARG A 46 6.70 17.46 -8.61
CA ARG A 46 6.56 18.88 -8.99
C ARG A 46 7.09 19.83 -7.92
N ASP A 47 6.84 19.52 -6.65
CA ASP A 47 7.35 20.32 -5.52
C ASP A 47 8.89 20.24 -5.46
N ILE A 48 9.49 19.06 -5.65
CA ILE A 48 10.95 18.89 -5.75
C ILE A 48 11.52 19.68 -6.93
N ALA A 49 10.89 19.59 -8.11
CA ALA A 49 11.33 20.36 -9.28
C ALA A 49 11.21 21.88 -9.06
N ALA A 50 10.26 22.34 -8.22
CA ALA A 50 10.18 23.75 -7.81
C ALA A 50 11.34 24.13 -6.89
N LEU A 51 11.64 23.30 -5.88
CA LEU A 51 12.76 23.52 -4.97
C LEU A 51 14.12 23.54 -5.71
N GLN A 52 14.30 22.69 -6.71
CA GLN A 52 15.49 22.68 -7.55
C GLN A 52 15.66 24.00 -8.32
N ARG A 53 14.57 24.51 -8.92
CA ARG A 53 14.57 25.81 -9.60
C ARG A 53 14.90 26.95 -8.63
N ASP A 54 14.29 26.95 -7.45
CA ASP A 54 14.52 27.97 -6.43
C ASP A 54 15.97 27.93 -5.91
N ARG A 55 16.53 26.74 -5.70
CA ARG A 55 17.96 26.53 -5.37
C ARG A 55 18.87 27.12 -6.44
N ALA A 56 18.63 26.81 -7.71
CA ALA A 56 19.45 27.29 -8.82
C ALA A 56 19.42 28.82 -8.96
N VAL A 57 18.28 29.46 -8.66
CA VAL A 57 18.18 30.93 -8.61
C VAL A 57 18.94 31.49 -7.41
N ALA A 58 18.74 30.90 -6.23
CA ALA A 58 19.33 31.40 -4.99
C ALA A 58 20.87 31.30 -4.97
N LEU A 59 21.44 30.26 -5.59
CA LEU A 59 22.89 30.06 -5.67
C LEU A 59 23.63 31.10 -6.52
N LYS A 60 22.91 31.85 -7.37
CA LYS A 60 23.49 32.96 -8.12
C LYS A 60 23.78 34.18 -7.24
N ALA A 61 23.12 34.29 -6.08
CA ALA A 61 23.31 35.41 -5.15
C ALA A 61 24.69 35.33 -4.43
N PRO A 62 25.41 36.46 -4.25
CA PRO A 62 26.66 36.49 -3.48
C PRO A 62 26.41 36.32 -1.96
N GLY A 63 27.32 35.67 -1.24
CA GLY A 63 27.44 35.78 0.23
C GLY A 63 26.69 34.74 1.10
N SER A 64 25.75 33.94 0.56
CA SER A 64 25.00 32.93 1.35
C SER A 64 24.96 31.52 0.73
N ARG A 65 25.77 31.25 -0.30
CA ARG A 65 25.64 30.07 -1.18
C ARG A 65 25.60 28.73 -0.43
N SER A 66 26.47 28.53 0.56
CA SER A 66 26.55 27.25 1.29
C SER A 66 25.33 27.01 2.19
N ALA A 67 24.97 27.96 3.05
CA ALA A 67 23.82 27.80 3.96
C ALA A 67 22.49 27.71 3.20
N THR A 68 22.33 28.51 2.14
CA THR A 68 21.14 28.45 1.28
C THR A 68 21.06 27.12 0.53
N TYR A 69 22.17 26.63 0.00
CA TYR A 69 22.23 25.31 -0.65
C TYR A 69 21.83 24.17 0.30
N THR A 70 22.39 24.13 1.51
CA THR A 70 22.09 23.10 2.51
C THR A 70 20.61 23.08 2.89
N ALA A 71 20.00 24.26 3.08
CA ALA A 71 18.57 24.35 3.40
C ALA A 71 17.66 23.76 2.30
N TYR A 72 17.99 23.98 1.02
CA TYR A 72 17.26 23.34 -0.08
C TYR A 72 17.52 21.84 -0.17
N ALA A 73 18.78 21.42 0.01
CA ALA A 73 19.14 20.01 0.00
C ALA A 73 18.37 19.22 1.07
N ASP A 74 18.35 19.71 2.32
CA ASP A 74 17.63 19.08 3.42
C ASP A 74 16.13 18.95 3.15
N ARG A 75 15.52 19.99 2.55
CA ARG A 75 14.09 19.97 2.22
C ARG A 75 13.78 18.94 1.13
N ILE A 76 14.60 18.88 0.08
CA ILE A 76 14.44 17.90 -1.01
C ILE A 76 14.67 16.47 -0.47
N ASP A 77 15.68 16.26 0.36
CA ASP A 77 15.98 14.95 0.95
C ASP A 77 14.86 14.49 1.88
N THR A 78 14.26 15.42 2.65
CA THR A 78 13.06 15.15 3.45
C THR A 78 11.89 14.72 2.56
N SER A 79 11.60 15.44 1.48
CA SER A 79 10.56 15.07 0.51
C SER A 79 10.80 13.68 -0.10
N LEU A 80 12.02 13.39 -0.54
CA LEU A 80 12.38 12.07 -1.07
C LEU A 80 12.22 10.96 -0.02
N SER A 81 12.62 11.21 1.23
CA SER A 81 12.46 10.24 2.32
C SER A 81 11.00 9.93 2.64
N SER A 82 10.13 10.96 2.61
CA SER A 82 8.68 10.81 2.78
C SER A 82 8.08 9.94 1.66
N LEU A 83 8.50 10.16 0.41
CA LEU A 83 8.08 9.33 -0.71
C LEU A 83 8.54 7.87 -0.59
N ARG A 84 9.76 7.62 -0.09
CA ARG A 84 10.20 6.24 0.22
C ARG A 84 9.36 5.60 1.34
N GLY A 85 8.81 6.40 2.25
CA GLY A 85 7.85 5.95 3.25
C GLY A 85 6.53 5.51 2.61
N LEU A 86 5.99 6.32 1.69
CA LEU A 86 4.74 6.00 0.97
C LEU A 86 4.86 4.72 0.13
N ALA A 87 5.98 4.54 -0.57
CA ALA A 87 6.22 3.32 -1.35
C ALA A 87 6.24 2.05 -0.47
N ARG A 88 6.70 2.15 0.79
CA ARG A 88 6.70 1.03 1.75
C ARG A 88 5.33 0.68 2.30
N THR A 89 4.40 1.63 2.28
CA THR A 89 3.01 1.42 2.73
C THR A 89 2.07 1.11 1.58
N ALA A 90 2.58 0.83 0.38
CA ALA A 90 1.76 0.46 -0.77
C ALA A 90 0.95 -0.81 -0.46
N PRO A 91 -0.32 -0.88 -0.92
CA PRO A 91 -1.21 -2.00 -0.61
C PRO A 91 -0.80 -3.32 -1.29
N ASP A 92 -0.03 -3.22 -2.38
CA ASP A 92 0.48 -4.36 -3.14
C ASP A 92 1.97 -4.20 -3.44
N ALA A 93 2.70 -5.32 -3.45
CA ALA A 93 4.14 -5.35 -3.61
C ALA A 93 4.63 -4.79 -4.95
N GLU A 94 3.88 -5.02 -6.04
CA GLU A 94 4.23 -4.52 -7.36
C GLU A 94 4.07 -3.00 -7.42
N VAL A 95 2.98 -2.45 -6.87
CA VAL A 95 2.79 -0.99 -6.77
C VAL A 95 3.90 -0.35 -5.95
N GLY A 96 4.23 -0.94 -4.79
CA GLY A 96 5.33 -0.46 -3.94
C GLY A 96 6.69 -0.51 -4.64
N TYR A 97 6.97 -1.57 -5.39
CA TYR A 97 8.19 -1.69 -6.19
C TYR A 97 8.29 -0.59 -7.26
N GLN A 98 7.22 -0.36 -8.04
CA GLN A 98 7.22 0.65 -9.09
C GLN A 98 7.29 2.09 -8.55
N GLN A 99 6.66 2.35 -7.40
CA GLN A 99 6.77 3.62 -6.69
C GLN A 99 8.20 3.83 -6.14
N ALA A 100 8.82 2.79 -5.57
CA ALA A 100 10.21 2.87 -5.13
C ALA A 100 11.16 3.18 -6.29
N LEU A 101 10.96 2.54 -7.44
CA LEU A 101 11.73 2.81 -8.65
C LEU A 101 11.55 4.26 -9.14
N ALA A 102 10.33 4.80 -9.09
CA ALA A 102 10.07 6.21 -9.39
C ALA A 102 10.85 7.16 -8.46
N VAL A 103 10.90 6.85 -7.17
CA VAL A 103 11.65 7.64 -6.18
C VAL A 103 13.16 7.54 -6.39
N GLU A 104 13.68 6.38 -6.79
CA GLU A 104 15.09 6.25 -7.16
C GLU A 104 15.43 7.08 -8.40
N LEU A 105 14.54 7.14 -9.41
CA LEU A 105 14.72 8.02 -10.57
C LEU A 105 14.67 9.50 -10.19
N LEU A 106 13.76 9.92 -9.30
CA LEU A 106 13.75 11.28 -8.76
C LEU A 106 15.05 11.59 -8.00
N THR A 107 15.59 10.61 -7.29
CA THR A 107 16.89 10.74 -6.58
C THR A 107 18.04 10.90 -7.57
N VAL A 108 17.99 10.24 -8.73
CA VAL A 108 18.97 10.44 -9.82
C VAL A 108 18.87 11.87 -10.38
N VAL A 109 17.66 12.35 -10.68
CA VAL A 109 17.43 13.70 -11.17
C VAL A 109 17.96 14.74 -10.18
N GLU A 110 17.65 14.57 -8.90
CA GLU A 110 18.16 15.43 -7.83
C GLU A 110 19.69 15.35 -7.71
N GLY A 111 20.28 14.17 -7.79
CA GLY A 111 21.73 14.02 -7.74
C GLY A 111 22.45 14.77 -8.88
N MET A 112 21.86 14.75 -10.09
CA MET A 112 22.39 15.53 -11.22
C MET A 112 22.23 17.04 -10.99
N ASP A 113 21.04 17.51 -10.59
CA ASP A 113 20.79 18.94 -10.32
C ASP A 113 21.68 19.46 -9.17
N ARG A 114 21.94 18.61 -8.18
CA ARG A 114 22.86 18.87 -7.08
C ARG A 114 24.29 19.05 -7.57
N SER A 115 24.77 18.17 -8.45
CA SER A 115 26.10 18.29 -9.04
C SER A 115 26.24 19.57 -9.87
N ASP A 116 25.21 19.93 -10.64
CA ASP A 116 25.19 21.16 -11.44
C ASP A 116 25.25 22.41 -10.54
N SER A 117 24.45 22.41 -9.47
CA SER A 117 24.43 23.47 -8.46
C SER A 117 25.80 23.67 -7.80
N LEU A 118 26.49 22.58 -7.45
CA LEU A 118 27.84 22.62 -6.89
C LEU A 118 28.86 23.18 -7.88
N ALA A 119 28.76 22.80 -9.17
CA ALA A 119 29.66 23.30 -10.19
C ALA A 119 29.48 24.81 -10.44
N VAL A 120 28.24 25.32 -10.39
CA VAL A 120 27.93 26.74 -10.52
C VAL A 120 28.37 27.56 -9.30
N ALA A 121 28.32 26.97 -8.09
CA ALA A 121 28.73 27.65 -6.86
C ALA A 121 30.24 27.98 -6.83
N GLY A 122 31.04 27.28 -7.64
CA GLY A 122 32.49 27.35 -7.70
C GLY A 122 33.13 26.16 -6.98
N ILE A 123 34.15 25.56 -7.59
CA ILE A 123 34.79 24.32 -7.11
C ILE A 123 36.17 24.64 -6.53
N ASP A 124 36.25 24.79 -5.20
CA ASP A 124 37.52 24.69 -4.47
C ASP A 124 37.90 23.22 -4.22
N ASP A 125 39.01 22.94 -3.52
CA ASP A 125 39.47 21.56 -3.32
C ASP A 125 38.50 20.68 -2.53
N GLN A 126 37.74 21.28 -1.59
CA GLN A 126 36.72 20.56 -0.82
C GLN A 126 35.46 20.35 -1.65
N GLY A 127 34.95 21.40 -2.28
CA GLY A 127 33.81 21.37 -3.18
C GLY A 127 34.03 20.43 -4.36
N ARG A 128 35.28 20.21 -4.78
CA ARG A 128 35.61 19.21 -5.82
C ARG A 128 35.33 17.79 -5.38
N ARG A 129 35.65 17.44 -4.14
CA ARG A 129 35.34 16.11 -3.59
C ARG A 129 33.84 15.91 -3.44
N GLU A 130 33.13 16.93 -2.97
CA GLU A 130 31.67 16.91 -2.85
C GLU A 130 30.99 16.80 -4.22
N TYR A 131 31.48 17.54 -5.22
CA TYR A 131 31.04 17.46 -6.60
C TYR A 131 31.28 16.06 -7.19
N ALA A 132 32.51 15.54 -7.10
CA ALA A 132 32.85 14.21 -7.61
C ALA A 132 32.03 13.10 -6.93
N ALA A 133 31.79 13.22 -5.63
CA ALA A 133 30.91 12.30 -4.89
C ALA A 133 29.46 12.37 -5.38
N ALA A 134 28.92 13.57 -5.61
CA ALA A 134 27.57 13.76 -6.16
C ALA A 134 27.44 13.15 -7.56
N VAL A 135 28.42 13.41 -8.45
CA VAL A 135 28.46 12.84 -9.81
C VAL A 135 28.50 11.31 -9.77
N GLY A 136 29.43 10.75 -9.00
CA GLY A 136 29.54 9.30 -8.85
C GLY A 136 28.27 8.65 -8.29
N ALA A 137 27.65 9.28 -7.29
CA ALA A 137 26.43 8.79 -6.65
C ALA A 137 25.24 8.74 -7.62
N TYR A 138 24.99 9.79 -8.40
CA TYR A 138 23.84 9.78 -9.31
C TYR A 138 24.09 8.87 -10.52
N ARG A 139 25.32 8.84 -11.07
CA ARG A 139 25.69 7.97 -12.21
C ARG A 139 25.56 6.49 -11.85
N SER A 140 26.10 6.10 -10.70
CA SER A 140 26.01 4.72 -10.21
C SER A 140 24.58 4.30 -9.92
N ARG A 141 23.78 5.18 -9.28
CA ARG A 141 22.36 4.93 -9.05
C ARG A 141 21.58 4.78 -10.34
N LEU A 142 21.82 5.65 -11.34
CA LEU A 142 21.18 5.54 -12.65
C LEU A 142 21.50 4.19 -13.33
N ALA A 143 22.75 3.75 -13.28
CA ALA A 143 23.14 2.45 -13.81
C ALA A 143 22.46 1.28 -13.05
N ALA A 144 22.34 1.38 -11.73
CA ALA A 144 21.69 0.36 -10.91
C ALA A 144 20.19 0.22 -11.21
N VAL A 145 19.48 1.33 -11.44
CA VAL A 145 18.04 1.28 -11.76
C VAL A 145 17.75 0.91 -13.20
N ALA A 146 18.73 1.00 -14.12
CA ALA A 146 18.52 0.75 -15.55
C ALA A 146 17.96 -0.65 -15.86
N GLY A 147 18.40 -1.68 -15.12
CA GLY A 147 17.90 -3.05 -15.27
C GLY A 147 16.45 -3.22 -14.82
N MET A 148 16.00 -2.38 -13.89
CA MET A 148 14.68 -2.42 -13.27
C MET A 148 13.61 -1.67 -14.08
N LEU A 149 14.03 -0.83 -15.03
CA LEU A 149 13.12 -0.06 -15.88
C LEU A 149 12.22 -0.97 -16.74
N THR A 150 11.02 -0.48 -17.01
CA THR A 150 10.14 -1.04 -18.05
C THR A 150 10.83 -1.01 -19.41
N GLU A 151 10.40 -1.83 -20.38
CA GLU A 151 11.06 -1.88 -21.69
C GLU A 151 11.02 -0.53 -22.44
N SER A 152 9.92 0.22 -22.30
CA SER A 152 9.79 1.57 -22.87
C SER A 152 10.77 2.55 -22.23
N SER A 153 10.87 2.59 -20.90
CA SER A 153 11.82 3.44 -20.17
C SER A 153 13.28 3.00 -20.39
N ARG A 154 13.54 1.70 -20.51
CA ARG A 154 14.87 1.15 -20.82
C ARG A 154 15.37 1.57 -22.19
N ARG A 155 14.48 1.69 -23.18
CA ARG A 155 14.82 2.24 -24.50
C ARG A 155 15.25 3.70 -24.39
N VAL A 156 14.45 4.54 -23.72
CA VAL A 156 14.77 5.95 -23.48
C VAL A 156 16.10 6.10 -22.73
N TYR A 157 16.35 5.25 -21.72
CA TYR A 157 17.63 5.21 -21.01
C TYR A 157 18.81 4.88 -21.94
N ARG A 158 18.68 3.85 -22.79
CA ARG A 158 19.74 3.48 -23.74
C ARG A 158 20.00 4.58 -24.76
N ASP A 159 18.95 5.18 -25.29
CA ASP A 159 19.06 6.29 -26.24
C ASP A 159 19.76 7.49 -25.58
N LEU A 160 19.41 7.82 -24.33
CA LEU A 160 20.08 8.86 -23.54
C LEU A 160 21.57 8.55 -23.34
N VAL A 161 21.90 7.37 -22.82
CA VAL A 161 23.30 7.01 -22.49
C VAL A 161 24.16 6.87 -23.76
N GLY A 162 23.55 6.50 -24.89
CA GLY A 162 24.22 6.45 -26.20
C GLY A 162 24.32 7.81 -26.92
N SER A 163 23.72 8.88 -26.38
CA SER A 163 23.68 10.19 -27.03
C SER A 163 24.99 10.97 -26.93
N GLU A 164 25.22 11.86 -27.89
CA GLU A 164 26.35 12.80 -27.85
C GLU A 164 26.26 13.75 -26.65
N ASP A 165 25.05 14.21 -26.29
CA ASP A 165 24.84 15.11 -25.16
C ASP A 165 25.26 14.45 -23.82
N TRP A 166 24.95 13.16 -23.63
CA TRP A 166 25.38 12.41 -22.45
C TRP A 166 26.90 12.28 -22.36
N SER A 167 27.56 12.00 -23.49
CA SER A 167 29.01 11.92 -23.59
C SER A 167 29.67 13.27 -23.30
N ARG A 168 29.19 14.33 -23.95
CA ARG A 168 29.68 15.70 -23.79
C ARG A 168 29.52 16.20 -22.36
N PHE A 169 28.36 15.97 -21.76
CA PHE A 169 28.10 16.31 -20.36
C PHE A 169 29.06 15.55 -19.42
N GLY A 170 29.18 14.23 -19.59
CA GLY A 170 30.08 13.41 -18.76
C GLY A 170 31.56 13.76 -18.89
N ALA A 171 32.01 14.21 -20.08
CA ALA A 171 33.37 14.67 -20.29
C ALA A 171 33.69 15.93 -19.46
N VAL A 172 32.73 16.86 -19.36
CA VAL A 172 32.87 18.04 -18.49
C VAL A 172 32.88 17.64 -17.02
N GLU A 173 31.98 16.76 -16.59
CA GLU A 173 31.95 16.30 -15.20
C GLU A 173 33.26 15.61 -14.78
N THR A 174 33.85 14.82 -15.68
CA THR A 174 35.15 14.18 -15.49
C THR A 174 36.25 15.23 -15.37
N ALA A 175 36.27 16.22 -16.27
CA ALA A 175 37.27 17.27 -16.27
C ALA A 175 37.22 18.12 -14.98
N LEU A 176 36.03 18.54 -14.56
CA LEU A 176 35.81 19.29 -13.33
C LEU A 176 36.21 18.49 -12.08
N SER A 177 35.87 17.20 -12.04
CA SER A 177 36.29 16.31 -10.95
C SER A 177 37.81 16.15 -10.88
N ALA A 178 38.49 16.12 -12.04
CA ALA A 178 39.94 15.98 -12.16
C ALA A 178 40.72 17.30 -12.04
N ALA A 179 40.05 18.44 -11.81
CA ALA A 179 40.66 19.78 -11.82
C ALA A 179 41.36 20.12 -13.14
N THR A 180 40.82 19.64 -14.26
CA THR A 180 41.35 19.90 -15.61
C THR A 180 40.39 20.80 -16.42
N PRO A 181 40.89 21.54 -17.42
CA PRO A 181 40.03 22.36 -18.27
C PRO A 181 38.96 21.51 -18.98
N PRO A 182 37.68 21.91 -18.94
CA PRO A 182 36.62 21.22 -19.68
C PRO A 182 36.90 21.17 -21.19
N PRO A 183 36.60 20.06 -21.87
CA PRO A 183 36.86 19.90 -23.31
C PRO A 183 35.91 20.73 -24.20
N VAL A 184 34.85 21.29 -23.63
CA VAL A 184 33.88 22.15 -24.31
C VAL A 184 33.61 23.40 -23.48
N GLY A 185 33.20 24.48 -24.16
CA GLY A 185 32.83 25.73 -23.49
C GLY A 185 31.57 25.61 -22.62
N GLN A 186 31.38 26.59 -21.73
CA GLN A 186 30.29 26.61 -20.76
C GLN A 186 28.91 26.54 -21.43
N ASP A 187 28.67 27.26 -22.52
CA ASP A 187 27.37 27.24 -23.21
C ASP A 187 27.01 25.85 -23.75
N ALA A 188 27.98 25.17 -24.38
CA ALA A 188 27.80 23.82 -24.89
C ALA A 188 27.57 22.80 -23.76
N TRP A 189 28.27 22.98 -22.64
CA TRP A 189 28.04 22.18 -21.44
C TRP A 189 26.62 22.38 -20.89
N ARG A 190 26.16 23.63 -20.74
CA ARG A 190 24.82 23.95 -20.23
C ARG A 190 23.70 23.44 -21.13
N ALA A 191 23.90 23.50 -22.45
CA ALA A 191 22.97 22.93 -23.41
C ALA A 191 22.85 21.40 -23.24
N ALA A 192 23.98 20.68 -23.18
CA ALA A 192 24.00 19.23 -22.99
C ALA A 192 23.40 18.81 -21.63
N ALA A 193 23.77 19.50 -20.55
CA ALA A 193 23.21 19.27 -19.21
C ALA A 193 21.69 19.47 -19.19
N GLY A 194 21.17 20.47 -19.90
CA GLY A 194 19.74 20.72 -20.03
C GLY A 194 18.99 19.66 -20.85
N VAL A 195 19.64 19.03 -21.83
CA VAL A 195 19.06 17.87 -22.54
C VAL A 195 19.02 16.66 -21.61
N VAL A 196 20.16 16.31 -20.99
CA VAL A 196 20.26 15.16 -20.08
C VAL A 196 19.28 15.27 -18.92
N GLY A 197 19.19 16.44 -18.28
CA GLY A 197 18.27 16.67 -17.17
C GLY A 197 16.81 16.50 -17.54
N ARG A 198 16.40 16.99 -18.71
CA ARG A 198 15.04 16.78 -19.23
C ARG A 198 14.77 15.30 -19.49
N SER A 199 15.70 14.58 -20.13
CA SER A 199 15.54 13.15 -20.39
C SER A 199 15.44 12.31 -19.10
N LEU A 200 16.21 12.65 -18.06
CA LEU A 200 16.10 12.00 -16.76
C LEU A 200 14.77 12.35 -16.05
N GLY A 201 14.33 13.61 -16.14
CA GLY A 201 13.02 14.03 -15.63
C GLY A 201 11.86 13.32 -16.34
N ASP A 202 11.96 13.11 -17.65
CA ASP A 202 10.98 12.38 -18.45
C ASP A 202 10.92 10.90 -18.04
N LEU A 203 12.07 10.27 -17.78
CA LEU A 203 12.13 8.91 -17.24
C LEU A 203 11.41 8.81 -15.89
N ALA A 204 11.67 9.74 -14.97
CA ALA A 204 11.01 9.78 -13.67
C ALA A 204 9.50 9.98 -13.83
N THR A 205 9.07 10.90 -14.69
CA THR A 205 7.66 11.21 -14.94
C THR A 205 6.91 10.00 -15.50
N ARG A 206 7.47 9.33 -16.52
CA ARG A 206 6.88 8.10 -17.09
C ARG A 206 6.77 6.99 -16.06
N GLN A 207 7.77 6.84 -15.18
CA GLN A 207 7.74 5.83 -14.13
C GLN A 207 6.65 6.14 -13.09
N ILE A 208 6.46 7.41 -12.72
CA ILE A 208 5.36 7.87 -11.86
C ILE A 208 4.01 7.56 -12.51
N GLU A 209 3.83 7.90 -13.79
CA GLU A 209 2.61 7.62 -14.55
C GLU A 209 2.31 6.13 -14.64
N TYR A 210 3.32 5.30 -14.93
CA TYR A 210 3.19 3.85 -14.96
C TYR A 210 2.77 3.29 -13.59
N SER A 211 3.42 3.74 -12.51
CA SER A 211 3.05 3.31 -11.15
C SER A 211 1.61 3.72 -10.79
N ALA A 212 1.17 4.89 -11.24
CA ALA A 212 -0.19 5.38 -11.03
C ALA A 212 -1.22 4.53 -11.77
N GLN A 213 -0.98 4.24 -13.06
CA GLN A 213 -1.85 3.38 -13.85
C GLN A 213 -1.95 1.98 -13.26
N LEU A 214 -0.83 1.42 -12.83
CA LEU A 214 -0.78 0.10 -12.22
C LEU A 214 -1.55 0.04 -10.90
N ALA A 215 -1.45 1.08 -10.08
CA ALA A 215 -2.19 1.21 -8.83
C ALA A 215 -3.71 1.27 -9.09
N ILE A 216 -4.13 2.05 -10.10
CA ILE A 216 -5.54 2.14 -10.53
C ILE A 216 -6.05 0.79 -11.05
N ASP A 217 -5.30 0.13 -11.93
CA ASP A 217 -5.68 -1.17 -12.52
C ASP A 217 -5.70 -2.30 -11.47
N GLY A 218 -4.75 -2.27 -10.53
CA GLY A 218 -4.73 -3.13 -9.35
C GLY A 218 -6.03 -3.00 -8.53
N GLY A 219 -6.40 -1.76 -8.18
CA GLY A 219 -7.65 -1.48 -7.46
C GLY A 219 -8.89 -2.00 -8.19
N ARG A 220 -8.97 -1.82 -9.52
CA ARG A 220 -10.07 -2.36 -10.34
C ARG A 220 -10.14 -3.88 -10.32
N ARG A 221 -9.00 -4.57 -10.42
CA ARG A 221 -8.94 -6.03 -10.38
C ARG A 221 -9.35 -6.57 -9.02
N VAL A 222 -8.84 -6.01 -7.93
CA VAL A 222 -9.21 -6.42 -6.56
C VAL A 222 -10.72 -6.24 -6.34
N LEU A 223 -11.29 -5.12 -6.78
CA LEU A 223 -12.74 -4.88 -6.70
C LEU A 223 -13.54 -5.90 -7.53
N SER A 224 -13.13 -6.18 -8.77
CA SER A 224 -13.81 -7.16 -9.62
C SER A 224 -13.74 -8.58 -9.04
N GLY A 225 -12.60 -8.97 -8.46
CA GLY A 225 -12.42 -10.25 -7.79
C GLY A 225 -13.26 -10.36 -6.52
N ALA A 226 -13.31 -9.30 -5.70
CA ALA A 226 -14.16 -9.25 -4.52
C ALA A 226 -15.65 -9.36 -4.86
N LEU A 227 -16.11 -8.67 -5.91
CA LEU A 227 -17.48 -8.76 -6.41
C LEU A 227 -17.80 -10.17 -6.94
N ALA A 228 -16.90 -10.76 -7.73
CA ALA A 228 -17.07 -12.12 -8.26
C ALA A 228 -17.10 -13.17 -7.13
N ALA A 229 -16.22 -13.05 -6.13
CA ALA A 229 -16.20 -13.91 -4.95
C ALA A 229 -17.48 -13.74 -4.13
N THR A 230 -17.92 -12.50 -3.92
CA THR A 230 -19.19 -12.22 -3.22
C THR A 230 -20.38 -12.82 -3.96
N ALA A 231 -20.41 -12.70 -5.29
CA ALA A 231 -21.44 -13.31 -6.13
C ALA A 231 -21.40 -14.84 -6.04
N ALA A 232 -20.22 -15.46 -6.09
CA ALA A 232 -20.05 -16.90 -5.99
C ALA A 232 -20.51 -17.45 -4.63
N ILE A 233 -20.10 -16.80 -3.53
CA ILE A 233 -20.52 -17.17 -2.17
C ILE A 233 -22.04 -16.98 -2.02
N SER A 234 -22.61 -15.89 -2.53
CA SER A 234 -24.04 -15.63 -2.47
C SER A 234 -24.85 -16.67 -3.25
N LEU A 235 -24.38 -17.05 -4.44
CA LEU A 235 -24.97 -18.12 -5.24
C LEU A 235 -24.92 -19.46 -4.50
N LEU A 236 -23.77 -19.82 -3.92
CA LEU A 236 -23.61 -21.07 -3.17
C LEU A 236 -24.58 -21.12 -1.98
N ALA A 237 -24.68 -20.03 -1.22
CA ALA A 237 -25.61 -19.91 -0.10
C ALA A 237 -27.07 -20.04 -0.56
N GLY A 238 -27.43 -19.43 -1.70
CA GLY A 238 -28.75 -19.56 -2.31
C GLY A 238 -29.07 -21.00 -2.75
N VAL A 239 -28.11 -21.72 -3.35
CA VAL A 239 -28.27 -23.13 -3.73
C VAL A 239 -28.48 -24.00 -2.50
N VAL A 240 -27.68 -23.83 -1.45
CA VAL A 240 -27.85 -24.58 -0.19
C VAL A 240 -29.23 -24.33 0.42
N MET A 241 -29.67 -23.07 0.45
CA MET A 241 -31.01 -22.71 0.93
C MET A 241 -32.12 -23.40 0.10
N ALA A 242 -31.99 -23.41 -1.23
CA ALA A 242 -32.96 -24.06 -2.11
C ALA A 242 -33.02 -25.58 -1.90
N VAL A 243 -31.86 -26.23 -1.72
CA VAL A 243 -31.76 -27.67 -1.42
C VAL A 243 -32.43 -27.99 -0.10
N VAL A 244 -32.16 -27.21 0.97
CA VAL A 244 -32.81 -27.37 2.28
C VAL A 244 -34.33 -27.19 2.17
N MET A 245 -34.81 -26.20 1.41
CA MET A 245 -36.23 -26.00 1.15
C MET A 245 -36.88 -27.18 0.41
N LEU A 246 -36.21 -27.72 -0.61
CA LEU A 246 -36.69 -28.87 -1.38
C LEU A 246 -36.76 -30.13 -0.51
N LEU A 247 -35.76 -30.38 0.32
CA LEU A 247 -35.74 -31.48 1.29
C LEU A 247 -36.83 -31.32 2.36
N ALA A 248 -37.02 -30.11 2.90
CA ALA A 248 -38.07 -29.84 3.88
C ALA A 248 -39.47 -30.05 3.30
N ARG A 249 -39.69 -29.76 2.01
CA ARG A 249 -40.96 -30.05 1.31
C ARG A 249 -41.18 -31.54 1.07
N ARG A 250 -40.11 -32.34 0.93
CA ARG A 250 -40.19 -33.78 0.66
C ARG A 250 -40.32 -34.65 1.90
N LEU A 251 -40.10 -34.11 3.11
CA LEU A 251 -40.30 -34.85 4.35
C LEU A 251 -41.81 -34.90 4.70
N PRO A 252 -42.47 -36.07 4.68
CA PRO A 252 -43.85 -36.19 5.16
C PRO A 252 -43.84 -35.95 6.67
N ILE A 253 -44.54 -34.92 7.14
CA ILE A 253 -44.72 -34.68 8.57
C ILE A 253 -45.64 -35.79 9.08
N PRO A 254 -45.19 -36.74 9.93
CA PRO A 254 -46.11 -37.67 10.55
C PRO A 254 -47.00 -36.87 11.49
N ILE A 255 -48.29 -36.78 11.16
CA ILE A 255 -49.30 -36.25 12.07
C ILE A 255 -49.40 -37.27 13.21
N ILE A 256 -48.69 -37.04 14.30
CA ILE A 256 -48.90 -37.81 15.53
C ILE A 256 -50.30 -37.42 16.02
N ARG A 257 -51.30 -38.25 15.73
CA ARG A 257 -52.59 -38.18 16.42
C ARG A 257 -52.33 -38.51 17.88
N CYS A 258 -52.44 -37.54 18.77
CA CYS A 258 -52.58 -37.83 20.20
C CYS A 258 -53.81 -38.74 20.35
N PRO A 259 -53.68 -39.97 20.87
CA PRO A 259 -54.86 -40.79 21.12
C PRO A 259 -55.72 -40.07 22.16
N ALA A 260 -57.01 -39.97 21.85
CA ALA A 260 -58.01 -39.44 22.76
C ALA A 260 -57.92 -40.18 24.10
N ARG A 261 -57.96 -39.39 25.17
CA ARG A 261 -58.07 -39.82 26.56
C ARG A 261 -59.23 -40.82 26.67
N LEU A 262 -58.93 -42.09 26.90
CA LEU A 262 -59.93 -43.09 27.28
C LEU A 262 -60.50 -42.69 28.64
N GLU A 263 -61.76 -42.29 28.64
CA GLU A 263 -62.56 -42.16 29.85
C GLU A 263 -62.83 -43.55 30.42
N GLY A 264 -62.48 -43.74 31.69
CA GLY A 264 -63.03 -44.80 32.54
C GLY A 264 -62.09 -45.95 32.92
N VAL A 265 -61.19 -45.73 33.89
CA VAL A 265 -60.90 -46.67 35.00
C VAL A 265 -60.46 -45.86 36.23
N SER A 266 -60.99 -46.24 37.40
CA SER A 266 -60.94 -45.61 38.74
C SER A 266 -59.58 -45.78 39.49
N PRO A 267 -59.41 -45.29 40.74
CA PRO A 267 -58.23 -44.51 41.16
C PRO A 267 -57.01 -45.31 41.70
N ALA A 268 -55.85 -44.65 41.55
CA ALA A 268 -54.52 -44.74 42.19
C ALA A 268 -54.11 -45.93 43.10
N PRO A 269 -52.81 -46.29 43.04
CA PRO A 269 -51.98 -46.46 44.23
C PRO A 269 -51.00 -45.29 44.41
N SER A 270 -50.96 -44.75 45.63
CA SER A 270 -50.26 -43.56 46.13
C SER A 270 -48.71 -43.65 46.20
N SER A 271 -48.06 -44.36 45.28
CA SER A 271 -46.61 -44.61 45.35
C SER A 271 -45.71 -43.62 44.57
N TRP A 272 -46.30 -42.60 43.94
CA TRP A 272 -45.58 -41.65 43.09
C TRP A 272 -45.25 -40.30 43.74
N SER A 273 -45.80 -40.00 44.92
CA SER A 273 -45.53 -38.74 45.63
C SER A 273 -44.14 -38.69 46.29
N HIS A 274 -43.51 -39.83 46.58
CA HIS A 274 -42.19 -39.86 47.23
C HIS A 274 -41.01 -39.56 46.28
N ARG A 275 -41.18 -39.69 44.96
CA ARG A 275 -40.05 -39.47 44.02
C ARG A 275 -39.91 -38.03 43.53
N VAL A 276 -40.93 -37.18 43.71
CA VAL A 276 -40.86 -35.76 43.31
C VAL A 276 -40.32 -34.88 44.44
N HIS A 277 -40.49 -35.30 45.71
CA HIS A 277 -39.98 -34.51 46.84
C HIS A 277 -38.45 -34.53 46.96
N ASP A 278 -37.81 -35.63 46.55
CA ASP A 278 -36.36 -35.86 46.68
C ASP A 278 -35.51 -35.10 45.65
N TYR A 279 -36.12 -34.62 44.56
CA TYR A 279 -35.43 -33.79 43.55
C TYR A 279 -35.45 -32.29 43.89
N ALA A 280 -36.45 -31.82 44.64
CA ALA A 280 -36.54 -30.41 45.04
C ALA A 280 -35.56 -30.06 46.17
N GLU A 281 -35.25 -31.00 47.07
CA GLU A 281 -34.36 -30.77 48.21
C GLU A 281 -32.86 -30.76 47.81
N LYS A 282 -32.49 -31.49 46.74
CA LYS A 282 -31.10 -31.46 46.22
C LYS A 282 -30.76 -30.24 45.36
N SER A 283 -31.76 -29.56 44.79
CA SER A 283 -31.52 -28.36 43.96
C SER A 283 -31.29 -27.07 44.76
N THR A 284 -31.76 -26.99 46.01
CA THR A 284 -31.56 -25.82 46.88
C THR A 284 -30.22 -25.84 47.63
N LEU A 285 -29.58 -27.01 47.79
CA LEU A 285 -28.28 -27.15 48.45
C LEU A 285 -27.08 -26.73 47.57
N LEU A 286 -27.23 -26.60 46.25
CA LEU A 286 -26.16 -26.16 45.34
C LEU A 286 -26.17 -24.66 45.03
N ALA A 287 -27.16 -23.90 45.52
CA ALA A 287 -27.29 -22.47 45.25
C ALA A 287 -26.63 -21.54 46.29
N HIS A 288 -26.12 -22.05 47.42
CA HIS A 288 -25.62 -21.22 48.53
C HIS A 288 -24.11 -21.23 48.82
N THR A 289 -23.27 -21.91 48.04
CA THR A 289 -21.82 -22.05 48.35
C THR A 289 -20.85 -21.30 47.43
N ARG A 290 -21.29 -20.34 46.62
CA ARG A 290 -20.39 -19.57 45.73
C ARG A 290 -20.47 -18.05 45.88
N ARG A 291 -20.53 -17.54 47.11
CA ARG A 291 -20.44 -16.09 47.39
C ARG A 291 -19.68 -15.78 48.69
N ARG A 292 -18.41 -16.16 48.80
CA ARG A 292 -17.43 -15.51 49.70
C ARG A 292 -16.02 -16.00 49.41
N THR A 293 -15.06 -15.08 49.57
CA THR A 293 -13.59 -15.16 49.42
C THR A 293 -13.06 -15.00 47.98
N GLY A 294 -12.14 -14.10 47.68
CA GLY A 294 -11.44 -13.10 48.49
C GLY A 294 -10.71 -12.08 47.61
N ARG A 295 -10.70 -10.84 48.09
CA ARG A 295 -9.87 -9.70 47.72
C ARG A 295 -8.46 -9.87 48.33
N ALA A 296 -7.41 -9.75 47.54
CA ALA A 296 -6.05 -9.28 47.88
C ALA A 296 -5.28 -9.17 46.54
N ASP A 297 -4.93 -7.97 46.09
CA ASP A 297 -3.58 -7.38 46.21
C ASP A 297 -2.45 -8.30 45.71
N LEU A 298 -1.73 -7.87 44.67
CA LEU A 298 -0.36 -7.38 44.82
C LEU A 298 0.25 -6.97 43.48
N SER A 299 0.93 -5.84 43.58
CA SER A 299 1.87 -5.20 42.67
C SER A 299 3.03 -6.12 42.28
N GLY A 300 3.52 -5.90 41.05
CA GLY A 300 4.79 -6.40 40.51
C GLY A 300 5.03 -5.74 39.16
#